data_AF-A0A7S2VRU1-F1
#
_entry.id   AF-A0A7S2VRU1-F1
#
_cell.length_a   1.000
_cell.length_b   1.000
_cell.length_c   1.000
_cell.angle_alpha   90.00
_cell.angle_beta   90.00
_cell.angle_gamma   90.00
#
_symmetry.space_group_name_H-M   'P 1'
#
loop_
_entity.id
_entity.type
_entity.pdbx_description
1 polymer ?
#
loop_
_entity_poly.entity_id
_entity_poly.type
_entity_poly.pdbx_seq_one_letter_code
_entity_poly.pdbx_strand_id
1 'polypeptide(L)'
;DAAPAFWVDVLALTTAGARFHASSLPSRQPDTGDVSRGGDKRTSIAAACAMAAQRACELLERQLASGAAVDEHLLDQLILPASLAAGKSRFLAAMPSQHALAALHVAELLVPGVRTRKQQLGDLCLIEVDGVGHRPATRLG
;
A
#
# COMPACT_ATOMS: atom_id res chain seq x y z
N ASP A 1 7.54 -16.11 27.74
CA ASP A 1 8.24 -15.64 26.53
C ASP A 1 7.49 -16.07 25.29
N ALA A 2 7.13 -15.12 24.42
CA ALA A 2 6.48 -15.42 23.15
C ALA A 2 7.53 -15.70 22.07
N ALA A 3 7.29 -16.70 21.22
CA ALA A 3 8.17 -17.00 20.08
C ALA A 3 8.40 -15.76 19.20
N PRO A 4 9.62 -15.54 18.68
CA PRO A 4 9.93 -14.39 17.83
C PRO A 4 9.09 -14.42 16.54
N ALA A 5 8.58 -13.25 16.15
CA ALA A 5 7.87 -13.08 14.88
C ALA A 5 8.87 -12.83 13.74
N PHE A 6 8.55 -13.28 12.54
CA PHE A 6 9.30 -13.03 11.31
C PHE A 6 8.36 -12.59 10.18
N TRP A 7 8.90 -11.84 9.23
CA TRP A 7 8.25 -11.46 7.97
C TRP A 7 9.32 -11.18 6.92
N VAL A 8 8.90 -11.12 5.65
CA VAL A 8 9.74 -10.79 4.50
C VAL A 8 9.19 -9.54 3.84
N ASP A 9 10.08 -8.58 3.61
CA ASP A 9 9.83 -7.39 2.80
C ASP A 9 10.57 -7.52 1.47
N VAL A 10 9.88 -7.22 0.37
CA VAL A 10 10.43 -7.18 -0.99
C VAL A 10 10.33 -5.74 -1.50
N LEU A 11 11.47 -5.19 -1.91
CA LEU A 11 11.56 -3.86 -2.51
C LEU A 11 12.01 -4.02 -3.96
N ALA A 12 11.20 -3.52 -4.89
CA ALA A 12 11.56 -3.45 -6.30
C ALA A 12 11.80 -2.01 -6.73
N LEU A 13 12.89 -1.81 -7.47
CA LEU A 13 13.31 -0.53 -8.01
C LEU A 13 13.36 -0.66 -9.53
N THR A 14 12.64 0.19 -10.23
CA THR A 14 12.71 0.22 -11.69
C THR A 14 13.90 1.07 -12.15
N THR A 15 14.36 0.85 -13.38
CA THR A 15 15.41 1.68 -14.00
C THR A 15 14.98 3.14 -14.18
N ALA A 16 13.67 3.41 -14.19
CA ALA A 16 13.09 4.76 -14.20
C ALA A 16 13.00 5.39 -12.79
N GLY A 17 13.40 4.67 -11.74
CA GLY A 17 13.40 5.15 -10.35
C GLY A 17 12.10 4.93 -9.57
N ALA A 18 11.09 4.26 -10.15
CA ALA A 18 9.88 3.91 -9.42
C ALA A 18 10.19 2.84 -8.36
N ARG A 19 9.50 2.91 -7.23
CA ARG A 19 9.68 2.01 -6.08
C ARG A 19 8.38 1.28 -5.78
N PHE A 20 8.47 -0.02 -5.60
CA PHE A 20 7.37 -0.88 -5.19
C PHE A 20 7.77 -1.66 -3.95
N HIS A 21 6.81 -1.91 -3.07
CA HIS A 21 7.01 -2.64 -1.82
C HIS A 21 5.88 -3.65 -1.64
N ALA A 22 6.26 -4.86 -1.26
CA ALA A 22 5.33 -5.86 -0.80
C ALA A 22 5.90 -6.55 0.44
N SER A 23 5.02 -6.92 1.36
CA SER A 23 5.39 -7.54 2.63
C SER A 23 4.54 -8.77 2.89
N SER A 24 5.13 -9.78 3.52
CA SER A 24 4.38 -10.89 4.07
C SER A 24 3.79 -10.51 5.43
N LEU A 25 2.63 -11.08 5.80
CA LEU A 25 2.11 -10.91 7.16
C LEU A 25 3.08 -11.48 8.22
N PRO A 26 3.23 -10.80 9.38
CA PRO A 26 4.01 -11.32 10.50
C PRO A 26 3.57 -12.73 10.88
N SER A 27 4.51 -13.66 10.83
CA SER A 27 4.28 -15.07 11.17
C SER A 27 5.09 -15.41 12.42
N ARG A 28 4.52 -16.24 13.28
CA ARG A 28 5.23 -16.80 14.44
C ARG A 28 5.56 -18.25 14.15
N GLN A 29 6.72 -18.69 14.63
CA GLN A 29 7.00 -20.13 14.66
C GLN A 29 5.94 -20.81 15.52
N PRO A 30 5.33 -21.93 15.09
CA PRO A 30 4.48 -22.71 15.97
C PRO A 30 5.32 -23.15 17.17
N ASP A 31 4.77 -22.93 18.36
CA ASP A 31 5.42 -23.26 19.63
C ASP A 31 5.82 -24.74 19.60
N THR A 32 7.10 -25.06 19.85
CA THR A 32 7.57 -26.45 19.92
C THR A 32 7.17 -27.08 21.25
N GLY A 33 5.89 -26.95 21.60
CA GLY A 33 5.25 -27.54 22.78
C GLY A 33 4.69 -28.91 22.44
N ASP A 34 5.28 -29.93 23.07
CA ASP A 34 4.88 -31.34 23.13
C ASP A 34 5.26 -32.23 21.93
N VAL A 35 6.43 -32.87 22.08
CA VAL A 35 6.93 -33.94 21.20
C VAL A 35 6.37 -35.26 21.69
N SER A 36 5.27 -35.70 21.09
CA SER A 36 4.89 -37.11 21.08
C SER A 36 4.33 -37.52 19.72
N ARG A 37 5.05 -38.47 19.11
CA ARG A 37 4.69 -39.34 17.97
C ARG A 37 4.63 -38.74 16.56
N GLY A 38 5.72 -38.99 15.83
CA GLY A 38 5.70 -39.62 14.50
C GLY A 38 5.08 -38.83 13.36
N GLY A 39 5.85 -37.91 12.78
CA GLY A 39 5.52 -37.25 11.51
C GLY A 39 6.45 -36.06 11.28
N ASP A 40 7.02 -35.97 10.09
CA ASP A 40 8.02 -34.97 9.69
C ASP A 40 7.47 -33.53 9.81
N LYS A 41 7.63 -32.92 10.98
CA LYS A 41 7.07 -31.60 11.35
C LYS A 41 8.17 -30.61 11.73
N ARG A 42 9.22 -30.53 10.91
CA ARG A 42 10.06 -29.34 10.85
C ARG A 42 9.74 -28.62 9.56
N THR A 43 8.68 -27.81 9.55
CA THR A 43 8.67 -26.66 8.63
C THR A 43 9.86 -25.81 9.07
N SER A 44 11.00 -26.01 8.42
CA SER A 44 12.22 -25.29 8.76
C SER A 44 11.95 -23.80 8.63
N ILE A 45 12.63 -22.97 9.43
CA ILE A 45 12.54 -21.50 9.30
C ILE A 45 12.78 -21.08 7.84
N ALA A 46 13.68 -21.77 7.14
CA ALA A 46 13.91 -21.58 5.72
C ALA A 46 12.66 -21.82 4.86
N ALA A 47 11.91 -22.91 5.09
CA ALA A 47 10.67 -23.17 4.37
C ALA A 47 9.58 -22.13 4.68
N ALA A 48 9.47 -21.70 5.95
CA ALA A 48 8.51 -20.68 6.35
C ALA A 48 8.83 -19.31 5.75
N CYS A 49 10.11 -18.91 5.73
CA CYS A 49 10.57 -17.69 5.06
C CYS A 49 10.39 -17.77 3.54
N ALA A 50 10.63 -18.93 2.92
CA ALA A 50 10.41 -19.12 1.49
C ALA A 50 8.93 -18.92 1.12
N MET A 51 8.01 -19.49 1.91
CA MET A 51 6.57 -19.25 1.73
C MET A 51 6.18 -17.77 1.93
N ALA A 52 6.77 -17.11 2.93
CA ALA A 52 6.55 -15.68 3.17
C ALA A 52 7.04 -14.83 1.99
N ALA A 53 8.23 -15.13 1.47
CA ALA A 53 8.81 -14.48 0.30
C ALA A 53 7.94 -14.69 -0.94
N GLN A 54 7.45 -15.92 -1.19
CA GLN A 54 6.56 -16.21 -2.31
C GLN A 54 5.29 -15.35 -2.25
N ARG A 55 4.65 -15.24 -1.09
CA ARG A 55 3.45 -14.39 -0.92
C ARG A 55 3.74 -12.91 -1.18
N ALA A 56 4.86 -12.40 -0.68
CA ALA A 56 5.26 -11.02 -0.93
C ALA A 56 5.54 -10.77 -2.42
N CYS A 57 6.21 -11.71 -3.10
CA CYS A 57 6.44 -11.65 -4.54
C CYS A 57 5.13 -11.69 -5.34
N GLU A 58 4.18 -12.58 -4.99
CA GLU A 58 2.88 -12.64 -5.67
C GLU A 58 2.09 -11.33 -5.55
N LEU A 59 2.16 -10.65 -4.40
CA LEU A 59 1.56 -9.33 -4.22
C LEU A 59 2.25 -8.27 -5.10
N LEU A 60 3.58 -8.27 -5.10
CA LEU A 60 4.38 -7.36 -5.91
C LEU A 60 4.13 -7.57 -7.42
N GLU A 61 4.08 -8.81 -7.89
CA GLU A 61 3.80 -9.15 -9.28
C GLU A 61 2.43 -8.63 -9.71
N ARG A 62 1.41 -8.74 -8.85
CA ARG A 62 0.08 -8.17 -9.11
C ARG A 62 0.12 -6.64 -9.21
N GLN A 63 0.86 -5.98 -8.32
CA GLN A 63 1.03 -4.53 -8.38
C GLN A 63 1.72 -4.11 -9.69
N LEU A 64 2.81 -4.77 -10.06
CA LEU A 64 3.54 -4.48 -11.29
C LEU A 64 2.70 -4.76 -12.55
N ALA A 65 1.98 -5.88 -12.56
CA ALA A 65 1.12 -6.27 -13.68
C ALA A 65 -0.09 -5.34 -13.86
N SER A 66 -0.54 -4.67 -12.79
CA SER A 66 -1.65 -3.71 -12.88
C SER A 66 -1.32 -2.51 -13.78
N GLY A 67 -0.04 -2.15 -13.90
CA GLY A 67 0.39 -0.92 -14.58
C GLY A 67 0.06 0.37 -13.83
N ALA A 68 -0.46 0.26 -12.60
CA ALA A 68 -0.71 1.40 -11.73
C ALA A 68 0.60 2.00 -11.21
N ALA A 69 0.63 3.33 -11.08
CA ALA A 69 1.75 4.05 -10.46
C ALA A 69 1.64 4.07 -8.92
N VAL A 70 0.45 3.89 -8.38
CA VAL A 70 0.17 3.78 -6.94
C VAL A 70 -0.69 2.56 -6.67
N ASP A 71 -0.43 1.85 -5.58
CA ASP A 71 -1.29 0.76 -5.14
C ASP A 71 -2.61 1.29 -4.54
N GLU A 72 -3.59 0.41 -4.40
CA GLU A 72 -4.94 0.76 -3.94
C GLU A 72 -4.96 1.35 -2.52
N HIS A 73 -4.08 0.91 -1.63
CA HIS A 73 -4.03 1.39 -0.25
C HIS A 73 -3.28 2.71 -0.14
N LEU A 74 -2.25 2.91 -0.96
CA LEU A 74 -1.52 4.16 -1.01
C LEU A 74 -2.38 5.30 -1.57
N LEU A 75 -3.23 5.03 -2.58
CA LEU A 75 -4.12 6.05 -3.14
C LEU A 75 -4.97 6.73 -2.06
N ASP A 76 -5.58 5.94 -1.17
CA ASP A 76 -6.43 6.40 -0.08
C ASP A 76 -5.69 7.41 0.82
N GLN A 77 -4.42 7.10 1.10
CA GLN A 77 -3.56 7.91 1.97
C GLN A 77 -3.09 9.20 1.31
N LEU A 78 -3.01 9.23 -0.03
CA LEU A 78 -2.51 10.38 -0.78
C LEU A 78 -3.58 11.45 -1.04
N ILE A 79 -4.86 11.09 -1.02
CA ILE A 79 -5.95 12.01 -1.39
C ILE A 79 -6.02 13.26 -0.49
N LEU A 80 -5.98 13.09 0.84
CA LEU A 80 -6.06 14.22 1.76
C LEU A 80 -4.80 15.12 1.69
N PRO A 81 -3.56 14.58 1.68
CA PRO A 81 -2.38 15.39 1.38
C PRO A 81 -2.47 16.13 0.05
N ALA A 82 -2.95 15.48 -1.02
CA ALA A 82 -3.12 16.10 -2.33
C ALA A 82 -4.15 17.23 -2.33
N SER A 83 -5.19 17.12 -1.51
CA SER A 83 -6.23 18.15 -1.37
C SER A 83 -5.68 19.42 -0.69
N LEU A 84 -4.68 19.27 0.18
CA LEU A 84 -4.00 20.38 0.85
C LEU A 84 -2.80 20.93 0.05
N ALA A 85 -2.23 20.13 -0.86
CA ALA A 85 -1.10 20.52 -1.68
C ALA A 85 -1.42 21.70 -2.61
N ALA A 86 -0.40 22.41 -3.07
CA ALA A 86 -0.56 23.47 -4.06
C ALA A 86 -0.63 22.88 -5.47
N GLY A 87 -1.64 23.29 -6.25
CA GLY A 87 -1.78 22.90 -7.65
C GLY A 87 -2.45 21.54 -7.84
N LYS A 88 -2.12 20.86 -8.94
CA LYS A 88 -2.78 19.62 -9.35
C LYS A 88 -1.90 18.40 -9.09
N SER A 89 -2.41 17.47 -8.29
CA SER A 89 -1.84 16.13 -8.13
C SER A 89 -2.51 15.14 -9.08
N ARG A 90 -1.74 14.19 -9.63
CA ARG A 90 -2.23 13.16 -10.55
C ARG A 90 -1.76 11.79 -10.11
N PHE A 91 -2.69 10.86 -9.94
CA PHE A 91 -2.41 9.49 -9.55
C PHE A 91 -2.99 8.53 -10.60
N LEU A 92 -2.14 7.69 -11.17
CA LEU A 92 -2.58 6.58 -12.00
C LEU A 92 -2.68 5.35 -11.10
N ALA A 93 -3.89 4.90 -10.81
CA ALA A 93 -4.16 3.78 -9.94
C ALA A 93 -4.86 2.66 -10.70
N ALA A 94 -4.89 1.46 -10.12
CA ALA A 94 -5.89 0.47 -10.48
C ALA A 94 -7.31 1.01 -10.14
N MET A 95 -8.34 0.18 -10.33
CA MET A 95 -9.70 0.56 -9.94
C MET A 95 -9.75 1.04 -8.47
N PRO A 96 -10.22 2.28 -8.21
CA PRO A 96 -10.23 2.83 -6.86
C PRO A 96 -11.10 2.00 -5.91
N SER A 97 -10.58 1.72 -4.72
CA SER A 97 -11.30 1.05 -3.66
C SER A 97 -12.48 1.90 -3.16
N GLN A 98 -13.42 1.30 -2.41
CA GLN A 98 -14.47 2.10 -1.75
C GLN A 98 -13.89 3.13 -0.76
N HIS A 99 -12.75 2.82 -0.13
CA HIS A 99 -12.05 3.74 0.76
C HIS A 99 -11.47 4.93 -0.03
N ALA A 100 -10.91 4.69 -1.22
CA ALA A 100 -10.43 5.76 -2.12
C ALA A 100 -11.56 6.71 -2.50
N LEU A 101 -12.70 6.13 -2.89
CA LEU A 101 -13.88 6.89 -3.28
C LEU A 101 -14.43 7.71 -2.11
N ALA A 102 -14.46 7.14 -0.91
CA ALA A 102 -14.85 7.84 0.30
C ALA A 102 -13.86 8.97 0.64
N ALA A 103 -12.56 8.73 0.52
CA ALA A 103 -11.54 9.75 0.77
C ALA A 103 -11.65 10.94 -0.21
N LEU A 104 -11.94 10.68 -1.49
CA LEU A 104 -12.21 11.75 -2.47
C LEU A 104 -13.43 12.57 -2.06
N HIS A 105 -14.51 11.90 -1.68
CA HIS A 105 -15.73 12.57 -1.24
C HIS A 105 -15.51 13.42 0.03
N VAL A 106 -14.81 12.86 1.01
CA VAL A 106 -14.46 13.56 2.26
C VAL A 106 -13.56 14.77 1.98
N ALA A 107 -12.61 14.66 1.05
CA ALA A 107 -11.75 15.78 0.68
C ALA A 107 -12.55 16.95 0.10
N GLU A 108 -13.50 16.69 -0.80
CA GLU A 108 -14.38 17.74 -1.36
C GLU A 108 -15.33 18.34 -0.31
N LEU A 109 -15.81 17.52 0.63
CA LEU A 109 -16.71 17.97 1.69
C LEU A 109 -16.01 18.86 2.72
N LEU A 110 -14.80 18.48 3.14
CA LEU A 110 -14.13 19.11 4.28
C LEU A 110 -13.16 20.21 3.91
N VAL A 111 -12.67 20.26 2.66
CA VAL A 111 -11.64 21.20 2.24
C VAL A 111 -12.21 22.13 1.16
N PRO A 112 -12.67 23.34 1.54
CA PRO A 112 -13.29 24.27 0.60
C PRO A 112 -12.34 24.64 -0.55
N GLY A 113 -12.80 24.45 -1.78
CA GLY A 113 -12.04 24.79 -2.99
C GLY A 113 -11.29 23.61 -3.62
N VAL A 114 -11.24 22.45 -2.95
CA VAL A 114 -10.74 21.22 -3.58
C VAL A 114 -11.67 20.78 -4.69
N ARG A 115 -11.08 20.27 -5.78
CA ARG A 115 -11.82 19.63 -6.87
C ARG A 115 -11.18 18.30 -7.21
N THR A 116 -11.97 17.26 -7.31
CA THR A 116 -11.49 15.95 -7.75
C THR A 116 -12.05 15.60 -9.13
N ARG A 117 -11.25 14.88 -9.92
CA ARG A 117 -11.69 14.29 -11.19
C ARG A 117 -11.21 12.86 -11.28
N LYS A 118 -12.03 12.01 -11.88
CA LYS A 118 -11.73 10.60 -12.13
C LYS A 118 -11.93 10.33 -13.60
N GLN A 119 -10.93 9.72 -14.24
CA GLN A 119 -11.00 9.31 -15.63
C GLN A 119 -10.62 7.84 -15.73
N GLN A 120 -11.52 7.01 -16.25
CA GLN A 120 -11.23 5.62 -16.54
C GLN A 120 -10.35 5.52 -17.80
N LEU A 121 -9.28 4.72 -17.71
CA LEU A 121 -8.31 4.45 -18.77
C LEU A 121 -8.10 2.92 -18.89
N GLY A 122 -9.03 2.24 -19.57
CA GLY A 122 -9.04 0.78 -19.61
C GLY A 122 -9.32 0.20 -18.22
N ASP A 123 -8.39 -0.61 -17.68
CA ASP A 123 -8.46 -1.17 -16.32
C ASP A 123 -7.85 -0.26 -15.24
N LEU A 124 -7.34 0.91 -15.65
CA LEU A 124 -6.74 1.91 -14.77
C LEU A 124 -7.67 3.11 -14.56
N CYS A 125 -7.45 3.84 -13.48
CA CYS A 125 -8.14 5.10 -13.21
C CYS A 125 -7.11 6.21 -12.96
N LEU A 126 -7.24 7.30 -13.72
CA LEU A 126 -6.52 8.54 -13.47
C LEU A 126 -7.34 9.40 -12.50
N ILE A 127 -6.78 9.64 -11.32
CA ILE A 127 -7.32 10.53 -10.31
C ILE A 127 -6.57 11.85 -10.37
N GLU A 128 -7.30 12.94 -10.54
CA GLU A 128 -6.76 14.29 -10.40
C GLU A 128 -7.35 14.97 -9.16
N VAL A 129 -6.50 15.61 -8.37
CA VAL A 129 -6.90 16.43 -7.22
C VAL A 129 -6.30 17.82 -7.38
N ASP A 130 -7.17 18.83 -7.55
CA ASP A 130 -6.79 20.23 -7.48
C ASP A 130 -6.81 20.66 -6.01
N GLY A 131 -5.62 20.80 -5.42
CA GLY A 131 -5.45 21.15 -4.01
C GLY A 131 -5.44 22.65 -3.75
N VAL A 132 -5.75 23.02 -2.51
CA VAL A 132 -5.94 24.43 -2.10
C VAL A 132 -4.65 25.17 -1.78
N GLY A 133 -3.51 24.49 -1.74
CA GLY A 133 -2.23 25.09 -1.35
C GLY A 133 -2.22 25.57 0.09
N HIS A 134 -2.76 24.76 1.01
CA HIS A 134 -2.82 25.08 2.43
C HIS A 134 -1.42 25.32 2.98
N ARG A 135 -1.23 26.48 3.63
CA ARG A 135 -0.02 26.81 4.36
C ARG A 135 -0.36 26.82 5.84
N PRO A 136 0.30 26.01 6.68
CA PRO A 136 0.07 26.06 8.11
C PRO A 136 0.38 27.47 8.60
N ALA A 137 -0.48 28.02 9.45
CA ALA A 137 -0.17 29.27 10.13
C ALA A 137 1.14 29.07 10.89
N THR A 138 2.12 29.93 10.65
CA THR A 138 3.37 29.94 11.39
C THR A 138 3.02 29.95 12.87
N ARG A 139 3.46 28.94 13.64
CA ARG A 139 3.27 28.99 15.10
C ARG A 139 3.94 30.26 15.58
N LEU A 140 3.14 31.23 16.02
CA LEU A 140 3.64 32.36 16.80
C LEU A 140 4.23 31.74 18.07
N GLY A 141 5.55 31.88 18.22
CA GLY A 141 6.30 31.46 19.40
C GLY A 141 5.98 32.31 20.62
#